data_AF-A0A397CL98-F1
#
_entry.id   AF-A0A397CL98-F1
#
_cell.length_a   1.000
_cell.length_b   1.000
_cell.length_c   1.000
_cell.angle_alpha   90.00
_cell.angle_beta   90.00
_cell.angle_gamma   90.00
#
_symmetry.space_group_name_H-M   'P 1'
#
loop_
_entity.id
_entity.type
_entity.pdbx_description
1 polymer ?
#
loop_
_entity_poly.entity_id
_entity_poly.type
_entity_poly.pdbx_seq_one_letter_code
_entity_poly.pdbx_strand_id
1 'polypeptide(L)'
;MPRDYRLLIILFIALTMSLQHQIESAKSGTGGLYYTPGGGGYAFNAAYLSAITQVLDEPFCIPNAVVPDDWAVSFCMLHLQVVPQDTRDGVGRERFHQYSPEQVYYWPNDTDVLDRQNWHSDHVGIGWKNGSECCAADSVTFHYVHDMALVEAYLYNT
;
A
#
# COMPACT_ATOMS: atom_id res chain seq x y z
N MET A 1 24.51 -18.75 36.01
CA MET A 1 23.55 -17.63 36.14
C MET A 1 22.27 -18.03 35.44
N PRO A 2 21.11 -18.04 36.11
CA PRO A 2 19.83 -18.25 35.43
C PRO A 2 19.53 -17.01 34.56
N ARG A 3 19.20 -17.21 33.28
CA ARG A 3 18.70 -16.14 32.42
C ARG A 3 17.25 -15.87 32.81
N ASP A 4 16.97 -14.69 33.33
CA ASP A 4 15.60 -14.24 33.60
C ASP A 4 14.94 -13.83 32.29
N TYR A 5 14.12 -14.73 31.75
CA TYR A 5 13.39 -14.50 30.50
C TYR A 5 12.08 -13.72 30.70
N ARG A 6 11.70 -13.37 31.94
CA ARG A 6 10.42 -12.67 32.20
C ARG A 6 10.36 -11.32 31.50
N LEU A 7 11.46 -10.57 31.51
CA LEU A 7 11.53 -9.27 30.85
C LEU A 7 11.42 -9.39 29.31
N LEU A 8 12.06 -10.42 28.74
CA LEU A 8 11.97 -10.74 27.31
C LEU A 8 10.55 -11.12 26.89
N ILE A 9 9.85 -11.92 27.70
CA ILE A 9 8.46 -12.32 27.43
C ILE A 9 7.53 -11.10 27.49
N ILE A 10 7.69 -10.22 28.49
CA ILE A 10 6.89 -9.00 28.62
C ILE A 10 7.13 -8.05 27.43
N LEU A 11 8.39 -7.87 27.02
CA LEU A 11 8.71 -7.03 25.85
C LEU A 11 8.08 -7.57 24.56
N PHE A 12 8.15 -8.89 24.36
CA PHE A 12 7.57 -9.53 23.19
C PHE A 12 6.04 -9.36 23.13
N ILE A 13 5.36 -9.55 24.26
CA ILE A 13 3.90 -9.33 24.36
C ILE A 13 3.54 -7.86 24.09
N ALA A 14 4.32 -6.91 24.63
CA ALA A 14 4.06 -5.49 24.41
C ALA A 14 4.21 -5.08 22.94
N LEU A 15 5.24 -5.59 22.25
CA LEU A 15 5.47 -5.34 20.83
C LEU A 15 4.35 -5.92 19.95
N THR A 16 3.90 -7.14 20.23
CA THR A 16 2.81 -7.76 19.47
C THR A 16 1.48 -7.07 19.69
N MET A 17 1.20 -6.61 20.92
CA MET A 17 0.00 -5.81 21.20
C MET A 17 0.02 -4.45 20.50
N SER A 18 1.17 -3.78 20.46
CA SER A 18 1.34 -2.50 19.77
C SER A 18 1.10 -2.65 18.26
N LEU A 19 1.68 -3.68 17.64
CA LEU A 19 1.46 -3.99 16.23
C LEU A 19 -0.02 -4.29 15.95
N GLN A 20 -0.65 -5.16 16.75
CA GLN A 20 -2.07 -5.49 16.56
C GLN A 20 -2.93 -4.24 16.65
N HIS A 21 -2.67 -3.34 17.61
CA HIS A 21 -3.41 -2.11 17.74
C HIS A 21 -3.28 -1.19 16.51
N GLN A 22 -2.08 -1.06 15.92
CA GLN A 22 -1.90 -0.29 14.68
C GLN A 22 -2.60 -0.94 13.48
N ILE A 23 -2.54 -2.28 13.38
CA ILE A 23 -3.27 -3.00 12.33
C ILE A 23 -4.78 -2.75 12.47
N GLU A 24 -5.34 -2.86 13.68
CA GLU A 24 -6.77 -2.59 13.89
C GLU A 24 -7.15 -1.12 13.67
N SER A 25 -6.29 -0.16 14.03
CA SER A 25 -6.56 1.27 13.81
C SER A 25 -6.50 1.66 12.34
N ALA A 26 -5.64 0.97 11.56
CA ALA A 26 -5.51 1.17 10.13
C ALA A 26 -6.54 0.38 9.32
N LYS A 27 -7.29 -0.55 9.92
CA LYS A 27 -8.40 -1.22 9.24
C LYS A 27 -9.52 -0.23 8.96
N SER A 28 -9.97 -0.23 7.72
CA SER A 28 -11.24 0.35 7.30
C SER A 28 -12.42 -0.42 7.92
N GLY A 29 -13.59 0.23 7.98
CA GLY A 29 -14.82 -0.39 8.47
C GLY A 29 -15.28 -1.63 7.69
N THR A 30 -14.68 -1.90 6.52
CA THR A 30 -14.94 -3.06 5.66
C THR A 30 -13.85 -4.14 5.72
N GLY A 31 -12.78 -3.95 6.52
CA GLY A 31 -11.78 -4.98 6.83
C GLY A 31 -10.44 -4.88 6.10
N GLY A 32 -10.29 -4.02 5.10
CA GLY A 32 -9.00 -3.73 4.42
C GLY A 32 -8.16 -2.67 5.14
N LEU A 33 -6.84 -2.68 4.99
CA LEU A 33 -5.94 -1.68 5.59
C LEU A 33 -5.89 -0.39 4.75
N TYR A 34 -5.87 0.77 5.40
CA TYR A 34 -5.57 2.05 4.77
C TYR A 34 -4.06 2.22 4.58
N TYR A 35 -3.54 1.90 3.40
CA TYR A 35 -2.13 2.11 3.08
C TYR A 35 -1.90 2.18 1.56
N THR A 36 -0.83 2.85 1.13
CA THR A 36 -0.43 2.88 -0.29
C THR A 36 0.52 1.73 -0.61
N PRO A 37 0.12 0.69 -1.37
CA PRO A 37 0.99 -0.45 -1.63
C PRO A 37 2.24 -0.07 -2.44
N GLY A 38 3.38 -0.65 -2.07
CA GLY A 38 4.70 -0.20 -2.54
C GLY A 38 5.04 -0.53 -3.99
N GLY A 39 4.47 -1.59 -4.59
CA GLY A 39 4.86 -2.07 -5.93
C GLY A 39 4.64 -1.04 -7.04
N GLY A 40 3.45 -0.43 -7.09
CA GLY A 40 3.16 0.68 -8.01
C GLY A 40 3.90 1.97 -7.68
N GLY A 41 4.50 2.06 -6.49
CA GLY A 41 5.11 3.27 -5.96
C GLY A 41 4.07 4.30 -5.52
N TYR A 42 4.57 5.30 -4.78
CA TYR A 42 3.79 6.44 -4.29
C TYR A 42 4.65 7.69 -4.33
N ALA A 43 4.01 8.86 -4.39
CA ALA A 43 4.68 10.15 -4.47
C ALA A 43 4.34 11.03 -3.27
N PHE A 44 5.35 11.71 -2.74
CA PHE A 44 5.21 12.64 -1.61
C PHE A 44 5.51 14.06 -2.05
N ASN A 45 4.73 15.01 -1.53
CA ASN A 45 5.14 16.41 -1.53
C ASN A 45 6.15 16.66 -0.40
N ALA A 46 6.80 17.82 -0.41
CA ALA A 46 7.80 18.17 0.59
C ALA A 46 7.24 18.23 2.03
N ALA A 47 5.96 18.60 2.19
CA ALA A 47 5.31 18.66 3.50
C ALA A 47 5.12 17.26 4.09
N TYR A 48 4.69 16.30 3.28
CA TYR A 48 4.55 14.89 3.67
C TYR A 48 5.91 14.32 4.08
N LEU A 49 6.94 14.52 3.25
CA LEU A 49 8.29 14.03 3.55
C LEU A 49 8.86 14.66 4.85
N SER A 50 8.64 15.97 5.03
CA SER A 50 9.03 16.65 6.27
C SER A 50 8.31 16.10 7.49
N ALA A 51 7.00 15.85 7.38
CA ALA A 51 6.20 15.32 8.49
C ALA A 51 6.62 13.90 8.87
N ILE A 52 6.76 12.99 7.90
CA ILE A 52 7.09 11.59 8.20
C ILE A 52 8.47 11.45 8.84
N THR A 53 9.48 12.18 8.35
CA THR A 53 10.85 12.12 8.89
C THR A 53 10.96 12.58 10.34
N GLN A 54 10.01 13.37 10.84
CA GLN A 54 9.97 13.81 12.24
C GLN A 54 9.38 12.78 13.19
N VAL A 55 8.69 11.76 12.67
CA VAL A 55 7.94 10.80 13.50
C VAL A 55 8.38 9.35 13.33
N LEU A 56 9.35 9.03 12.46
CA LEU A 56 9.76 7.65 12.17
C LEU A 56 10.14 6.83 13.42
N ASP A 57 10.73 7.47 14.43
CA ASP A 57 11.14 6.82 15.68
C ASP A 57 10.01 6.73 16.74
N GLU A 58 8.83 7.31 16.46
CA GLU A 58 7.72 7.31 17.40
C GLU A 58 7.06 5.93 17.53
N PRO A 59 6.56 5.54 18.71
CA PRO A 59 5.98 4.21 18.91
C PRO A 59 4.81 3.87 17.99
N PHE A 60 4.03 4.87 17.54
CA PHE A 60 2.92 4.66 16.60
C PHE A 60 3.40 4.32 15.18
N CYS A 61 4.65 4.65 14.84
CA CYS A 61 5.34 4.24 13.62
C CYS A 61 5.95 2.84 13.70
N ILE A 62 5.83 2.15 14.85
CA ILE A 62 6.32 0.78 15.08
C ILE A 62 7.77 0.53 14.60
N PRO A 63 8.75 1.40 14.92
CA PRO A 63 10.10 1.36 14.35
C PRO A 63 10.89 0.08 14.64
N ASN A 64 10.47 -0.68 15.64
CA ASN A 64 11.12 -1.92 16.06
C ASN A 64 10.37 -3.19 15.59
N ALA A 65 9.28 -3.04 14.85
CA ALA A 65 8.53 -4.15 14.28
C ALA A 65 9.04 -4.49 12.88
N VAL A 66 8.99 -5.77 12.51
CA VAL A 66 9.22 -6.22 11.13
C VAL A 66 7.89 -6.23 10.42
N VAL A 67 7.62 -5.16 9.68
CA VAL A 67 6.42 -4.97 8.86
C VAL A 67 6.83 -4.53 7.45
N PRO A 68 5.94 -4.67 6.45
CA PRO A 68 6.12 -4.02 5.16
C PRO A 68 6.37 -2.51 5.34
N ASP A 69 7.28 -1.96 4.53
CA ASP A 69 7.69 -0.56 4.60
C ASP A 69 6.54 0.39 4.24
N ASP A 70 5.75 0.03 3.24
CA ASP A 70 4.52 0.71 2.83
C ASP A 70 3.45 0.76 3.94
N TRP A 71 3.35 -0.28 4.77
CA TRP A 71 2.50 -0.28 5.96
C TRP A 71 3.04 0.67 7.03
N ALA A 72 4.34 0.59 7.34
CA ALA A 72 4.96 1.46 8.35
C ALA A 72 4.80 2.93 8.01
N VAL A 73 5.10 3.31 6.76
CA VAL A 73 4.91 4.67 6.23
C VAL A 73 3.46 5.12 6.39
N SER A 74 2.50 4.25 6.05
CA SER A 74 1.09 4.59 6.13
C SER A 74 0.59 4.72 7.57
N PHE A 75 1.02 3.85 8.48
CA PHE A 75 0.63 3.92 9.90
C PHE A 75 1.12 5.22 10.56
N CYS A 76 2.36 5.63 10.28
CA CYS A 76 2.88 6.93 10.72
C CYS A 76 1.96 8.08 10.30
N MET A 77 1.57 8.10 9.04
CA MET A 77 0.86 9.23 8.45
C MET A 77 -0.62 9.21 8.77
N LEU A 78 -1.23 8.03 8.91
CA LEU A 78 -2.57 7.87 9.46
C LEU A 78 -2.68 8.41 10.88
N HIS A 79 -1.65 8.22 11.73
CA HIS A 79 -1.62 8.81 13.05
C HIS A 79 -1.65 10.35 13.00
N LEU A 80 -0.99 10.94 12.00
CA LEU A 80 -1.03 12.36 11.70
C LEU A 80 -2.29 12.80 10.93
N GLN A 81 -3.28 11.92 10.78
CA GLN A 81 -4.52 12.14 10.04
C GLN A 81 -4.32 12.46 8.56
N VAL A 82 -3.21 12.00 7.97
CA VAL A 82 -2.90 12.10 6.55
C VAL A 82 -3.22 10.76 5.89
N VAL A 83 -4.20 10.77 4.99
CA VAL A 83 -4.67 9.57 4.28
C VAL A 83 -4.23 9.57 2.82
N PRO A 84 -4.08 8.38 2.20
CA PRO A 84 -3.88 8.26 0.75
C PRO A 84 -4.99 8.98 -0.03
N GLN A 85 -4.64 9.54 -1.18
CA GLN A 85 -5.59 10.18 -2.08
C GLN A 85 -5.90 9.25 -3.25
N ASP A 86 -7.15 9.25 -3.72
CA ASP A 86 -7.53 8.57 -4.96
C ASP A 86 -6.88 9.30 -6.14
N THR A 87 -6.00 8.60 -6.84
CA THR A 87 -5.25 9.13 -7.98
C THR A 87 -5.79 8.65 -9.32
N ARG A 88 -6.94 7.97 -9.35
CA ARG A 88 -7.55 7.53 -10.61
C ARG A 88 -7.98 8.70 -11.48
N ASP A 89 -8.14 8.44 -12.77
CA ASP A 89 -8.66 9.44 -13.69
C ASP A 89 -10.18 9.67 -13.53
N GLY A 90 -10.75 10.59 -14.32
CA GLY A 90 -12.16 10.97 -14.22
C GLY A 90 -13.16 9.85 -14.52
N VAL A 91 -12.71 8.70 -15.02
CA VAL A 91 -13.53 7.51 -15.26
C VAL A 91 -13.14 6.34 -14.36
N GLY A 92 -12.24 6.54 -13.40
CA GLY A 92 -11.86 5.56 -12.39
C GLY A 92 -10.80 4.56 -12.85
N ARG A 93 -9.90 4.92 -13.77
CA ARG A 93 -8.76 4.08 -14.19
C ARG A 93 -7.51 4.38 -13.37
N GLU A 94 -6.73 3.36 -13.04
CA GLU A 94 -5.52 3.51 -12.21
C GLU A 94 -4.40 4.24 -12.96
N ARG A 95 -3.58 4.96 -12.19
CA ARG A 95 -2.36 5.64 -12.67
C ARG A 95 -1.06 5.06 -12.11
N PHE A 96 -1.12 4.43 -10.94
CA PHE A 96 0.01 3.76 -10.29
C PHE A 96 -0.31 2.28 -10.21
N HIS A 97 0.40 1.47 -11.00
CA HIS A 97 0.03 0.08 -11.24
C HIS A 97 0.94 -0.89 -10.46
N GLN A 98 0.35 -1.70 -9.57
CA GLN A 98 1.06 -2.72 -8.77
C GLN A 98 1.64 -3.88 -9.61
N TYR A 99 1.28 -3.94 -10.89
CA TYR A 99 1.58 -5.04 -11.80
C TYR A 99 2.00 -4.53 -13.17
N SER A 100 2.49 -5.45 -14.00
CA SER A 100 2.92 -5.13 -15.36
C SER A 100 1.72 -4.79 -16.25
N PRO A 101 1.92 -4.06 -17.37
CA PRO A 101 0.86 -3.74 -18.32
C PRO A 101 0.09 -4.98 -18.81
N GLU A 102 0.78 -6.09 -19.06
CA GLU A 102 0.17 -7.36 -19.46
C GLU A 102 -0.74 -7.91 -18.36
N GLN A 103 -0.28 -7.89 -17.11
CA GLN A 103 -1.03 -8.41 -15.97
C GLN A 103 -2.30 -7.60 -15.73
N VAL A 104 -2.21 -6.27 -15.68
CA VAL A 104 -3.40 -5.41 -15.49
C VAL A 104 -4.37 -5.50 -16.66
N TYR A 105 -3.87 -5.79 -17.87
CA TYR A 105 -4.73 -5.95 -19.04
C TYR A 105 -5.45 -7.31 -19.07
N TYR A 106 -4.76 -8.42 -18.80
CA TYR A 106 -5.32 -9.76 -19.00
C TYR A 106 -5.85 -10.45 -17.75
N TRP A 107 -5.44 -10.04 -16.55
CA TRP A 107 -5.90 -10.73 -15.36
C TRP A 107 -7.40 -10.51 -15.13
N PRO A 108 -8.11 -11.58 -14.70
CA PRO A 108 -9.53 -11.47 -14.42
C PRO A 108 -9.74 -10.50 -13.25
N ASN A 109 -10.82 -9.71 -13.34
CA ASN A 109 -11.28 -8.87 -12.24
C ASN A 109 -11.98 -9.75 -11.20
N ASP A 110 -11.21 -10.58 -10.49
CA ASP A 110 -11.71 -11.47 -9.44
C ASP A 110 -11.62 -10.76 -8.08
N THR A 111 -12.67 -10.02 -7.75
CA THR A 111 -12.78 -9.25 -6.49
C THR A 111 -12.51 -10.08 -5.25
N ASP A 112 -12.83 -11.38 -5.24
CA ASP A 112 -12.59 -12.25 -4.08
C ASP A 112 -11.10 -12.53 -3.85
N VAL A 113 -10.30 -12.63 -4.92
CA VAL A 113 -8.84 -12.79 -4.80
C VAL A 113 -8.19 -11.47 -4.39
N LEU A 114 -8.70 -10.36 -4.92
CA LEU A 114 -8.18 -9.02 -4.71
C LEU A 114 -8.44 -8.54 -3.27
N ASP A 115 -9.63 -8.79 -2.72
CA ASP A 115 -9.99 -8.45 -1.34
C ASP A 115 -9.21 -9.25 -0.29
N ARG A 116 -8.80 -10.48 -0.63
CA ARG A 116 -8.01 -11.34 0.27
C ARG A 116 -6.52 -11.03 0.24
N GLN A 117 -6.06 -10.48 -0.87
CA GLN A 117 -4.67 -10.07 -1.05
C GLN A 117 -4.60 -8.59 -0.75
N ASN A 118 -4.43 -8.24 0.54
CA ASN A 118 -4.29 -6.86 1.04
C ASN A 118 -3.32 -5.98 0.22
N TRP A 119 -2.48 -6.55 -0.66
CA TRP A 119 -1.60 -5.87 -1.61
C TRP A 119 -2.31 -5.07 -2.70
N HIS A 120 -3.58 -5.38 -3.00
CA HIS A 120 -4.35 -4.58 -3.94
C HIS A 120 -4.77 -3.28 -3.29
N SER A 121 -4.59 -2.20 -4.05
CA SER A 121 -4.99 -0.83 -3.76
C SER A 121 -6.50 -0.63 -3.63
N ASP A 122 -7.30 -1.64 -3.26
CA ASP A 122 -8.72 -1.45 -2.98
C ASP A 122 -8.91 -0.76 -1.62
N HIS A 123 -8.61 0.53 -1.67
CA HIS A 123 -8.98 1.50 -0.67
C HIS A 123 -10.51 1.64 -0.71
N VAL A 124 -11.24 0.73 -0.06
CA VAL A 124 -12.63 0.98 0.33
C VAL A 124 -13.56 1.20 -0.88
N GLY A 125 -13.70 0.20 -1.75
CA GLY A 125 -14.57 0.26 -2.93
C GLY A 125 -13.95 1.05 -4.08
N ILE A 126 -12.64 1.28 -4.01
CA ILE A 126 -11.82 1.76 -5.12
C ILE A 126 -11.40 0.51 -5.89
N GLY A 127 -12.35 -0.03 -6.65
CA GLY A 127 -12.07 -1.14 -7.54
C GLY A 127 -11.08 -0.74 -8.63
N TRP A 128 -10.20 -1.67 -8.98
CA TRP A 128 -9.38 -1.58 -10.18
C TRP A 128 -10.21 -1.93 -11.42
N LYS A 129 -9.76 -1.45 -12.58
CA LYS A 129 -10.28 -1.90 -13.87
C LYS A 129 -9.23 -2.76 -14.56
N ASN A 130 -9.66 -3.61 -15.47
CA ASN A 130 -8.78 -4.44 -16.30
C ASN A 130 -9.11 -4.29 -17.79
N GLY A 131 -8.35 -4.98 -18.65
CA GLY A 131 -8.55 -4.95 -20.10
C GLY A 131 -8.36 -3.55 -20.69
N SER A 132 -9.16 -3.22 -21.71
CA SER A 132 -9.10 -1.90 -22.38
C SER A 132 -9.42 -0.73 -21.46
N GLU A 133 -10.01 -0.99 -20.29
CA GLU A 133 -10.35 0.02 -19.30
C GLU A 133 -9.36 0.05 -18.13
N CYS A 134 -8.29 -0.75 -18.13
CA CYS A 134 -7.41 -0.86 -16.96
C CYS A 134 -6.77 0.47 -16.56
N CYS A 135 -6.31 1.19 -17.57
CA CYS A 135 -5.18 2.07 -17.40
C CYS A 135 -5.53 3.45 -17.92
N ALA A 136 -5.27 4.45 -17.09
CA ALA A 136 -5.46 5.83 -17.50
C ALA A 136 -4.43 6.18 -18.59
N ALA A 137 -4.80 7.03 -19.55
CA ALA A 137 -3.88 7.48 -20.59
C ALA A 137 -2.69 8.28 -20.00
N ASP A 138 -2.87 8.84 -18.81
CA ASP A 138 -1.86 9.52 -17.99
C ASP A 138 -1.32 8.62 -16.86
N SER A 139 -1.20 7.31 -17.13
CA SER A 139 -0.54 6.37 -16.22
C SER A 139 0.91 6.81 -15.92
N VAL A 140 1.31 6.66 -14.66
CA VAL A 140 2.59 7.17 -14.13
C VAL A 140 3.61 6.05 -13.99
N THR A 141 3.22 4.89 -13.46
CA THR A 141 4.14 3.79 -13.14
C THR A 141 3.51 2.43 -13.38
N PHE A 142 4.35 1.46 -13.77
CA PHE A 142 4.02 0.03 -13.79
C PHE A 142 5.11 -0.75 -13.08
N HIS A 143 4.69 -1.69 -12.23
CA HIS A 143 5.60 -2.62 -11.58
C HIS A 143 5.89 -3.83 -12.47
N TYR A 144 6.93 -4.61 -12.15
CA TYR A 144 7.32 -5.83 -12.91
C TYR A 144 7.50 -5.64 -14.43
N VAL A 145 7.88 -4.44 -14.88
CA VAL A 145 8.19 -4.19 -16.29
C VAL A 145 9.59 -4.71 -16.61
N HIS A 146 9.65 -5.73 -17.45
CA HIS A 146 10.91 -6.30 -17.95
C HIS A 146 11.27 -5.83 -19.36
N ASP A 147 10.29 -5.33 -20.12
CA ASP A 147 10.46 -4.81 -21.48
C ASP A 147 9.55 -3.60 -21.70
N MET A 148 10.14 -2.48 -22.09
CA MET A 148 9.41 -1.23 -22.34
C MET A 148 8.52 -1.32 -23.59
N ALA A 149 8.80 -2.25 -24.51
CA ALA A 149 7.92 -2.50 -25.66
C ALA A 149 6.52 -2.98 -25.23
N LEU A 150 6.39 -3.63 -24.06
CA LEU A 150 5.10 -4.01 -23.51
C LEU A 150 4.29 -2.78 -23.08
N VAL A 151 4.93 -1.80 -22.43
CA VAL A 151 4.26 -0.54 -22.07
C VAL A 151 3.74 0.15 -23.34
N GLU A 152 4.55 0.21 -24.40
CA GLU A 152 4.13 0.78 -25.68
C GLU A 152 2.94 0.04 -26.29
N ALA A 153 3.00 -1.29 -26.34
CA ALA A 153 1.96 -2.13 -26.93
C ALA A 153 0.60 -2.01 -26.22
N TYR A 154 0.58 -1.92 -24.89
CA TYR A 154 -0.68 -1.90 -24.12
C TYR A 154 -1.24 -0.50 -23.84
N LEU A 155 -0.43 0.56 -23.86
CA LEU A 155 -0.89 1.93 -23.54
C LEU A 155 -1.02 2.86 -24.73
N TYR A 156 -0.18 2.70 -25.76
CA TYR A 156 -0.05 3.70 -26.83
C TYR A 156 -0.44 3.17 -28.21
N ASN A 157 -0.57 1.84 -28.37
CA ASN A 157 -0.88 1.20 -29.64
C ASN A 157 -2.34 0.72 -29.75
N THR A 158 -3.27 1.36 -29.03
CA THR A 158 -4.72 1.08 -29.03
C THR A 158 -5.51 2.17 -29.72
#